data_AF-T2KNJ3-F1
#
_entry.id   AF-T2KNJ3-F1
#
_cell.length_a   1.000
_cell.length_b   1.000
_cell.length_c   1.000
_cell.angle_alpha   90.00
_cell.angle_beta   90.00
_cell.angle_gamma   90.00
#
_symmetry.space_group_name_H-M   'P 1'
#
loop_
_entity.id
_entity.type
_entity.pdbx_description
1 polymer ?
#
loop_
_entity_poly.entity_id
_entity_poly.type
_entity_poly.pdbx_seq_one_letter_code
_entity_poly.pdbx_strand_id
1 'polypeptide(L)' 'MKDFSGLSPRCTLFSASDDFNGDYLMSPMSKPIHNHIISGEIFLEKYSQIGANSTILPNVVVSEGAVTGAMSLVTKI' A
#
# COMPACT_ATOMS: atom_id res chain seq x y z
N MET A 1 -10.74 1.66 6.29
CA MET A 1 -10.49 1.03 7.60
C MET A 1 -11.82 0.74 8.27
N LYS A 2 -12.02 -0.47 8.78
CA LYS A 2 -13.15 -0.84 9.64
C LYS A 2 -12.79 -0.68 11.12
N ASP A 3 -13.76 -0.91 12.00
CA ASP A 3 -13.61 -0.72 13.44
C ASP A 3 -12.43 -1.50 14.04
N PHE A 4 -11.77 -0.90 15.03
CA PHE A 4 -10.62 -1.47 15.76
C PHE A 4 -9.39 -1.79 14.91
N SER A 5 -9.33 -1.34 13.67
CA SER A 5 -8.11 -1.38 12.86
C SER A 5 -7.18 -0.21 13.22
N GLY A 6 -5.88 -0.36 12.99
CA GLY A 6 -4.89 0.64 13.40
C GLY A 6 -3.63 0.67 12.54
N LEU A 7 -3.03 1.87 12.48
CA LEU A 7 -1.72 2.11 11.91
C LEU A 7 -0.78 2.56 13.03
N SER A 8 0.32 1.84 13.20
CA SER A 8 1.40 2.31 14.06
C SER A 8 2.12 3.53 13.46
N PRO A 9 2.95 4.26 14.22
CA PRO A 9 3.64 5.44 13.70
C PRO A 9 4.45 5.18 12.44
N ARG A 10 4.46 6.19 11.55
CA ARG A 10 5.25 6.22 10.30
C ARG A 10 4.92 5.11 9.30
N CYS A 11 3.68 4.62 9.28
CA CYS A 11 3.22 3.81 8.16
C CYS A 11 3.03 4.66 6.89
N THR A 12 3.28 4.08 5.72
CA THR A 12 3.02 4.71 4.42
C THR A 12 2.13 3.81 3.60
N LEU A 13 1.00 4.35 3.12
CA LEU A 13 0.03 3.62 2.31
C LEU A 13 0.00 4.26 0.92
N PHE A 14 0.28 3.47 -0.11
CA PHE A 14 0.23 3.89 -1.51
C PHE A 14 -0.98 3.26 -2.19
N SER A 15 -2.04 4.03 -2.45
CA SER A 15 -3.15 3.59 -3.30
C SER A 15 -2.81 3.65 -4.80
N ALA A 16 -1.70 4.28 -5.14
CA ALA A 16 -1.12 4.31 -6.48
C ALA A 16 0.42 4.35 -6.40
N SER A 17 1.08 3.71 -7.35
CA SER A 17 2.53 3.70 -7.51
C SER A 17 2.89 3.61 -8.99
N ASP A 18 4.03 4.18 -9.40
CA ASP A 18 4.57 3.94 -10.74
C ASP A 18 4.90 2.44 -10.93
N ASP A 19 4.86 1.97 -12.18
CA ASP A 19 5.35 0.64 -12.53
C ASP A 19 6.88 0.64 -12.64
N PHE A 20 7.53 -0.12 -11.75
CA PHE A 20 8.99 -0.23 -11.66
C PHE A 20 9.56 -1.40 -12.49
N ASN A 21 8.79 -1.98 -13.42
CA ASN A 21 9.23 -3.11 -14.24
C ASN A 21 10.27 -2.74 -15.33
N GLY A 22 10.42 -1.45 -15.65
CA GLY A 22 11.35 -0.93 -16.66
C GLY A 22 10.74 -0.59 -18.03
N ASP A 23 9.45 -0.88 -18.26
CA ASP A 23 8.78 -0.64 -19.54
C ASP A 23 8.20 0.77 -19.68
N TYR A 24 8.06 1.51 -18.57
CA TYR A 24 7.36 2.79 -18.49
C TYR A 24 8.21 3.86 -17.80
N LEU A 25 7.89 5.14 -18.05
CA LEU A 25 8.51 6.26 -17.34
C LEU A 25 7.92 6.38 -15.93
N MET A 26 8.78 6.72 -14.97
CA MET A 26 8.44 6.93 -13.56
C MET A 26 8.66 8.41 -13.23
N SER A 27 7.63 9.22 -13.40
CA SER A 27 7.68 10.65 -13.08
C SER A 27 6.29 11.27 -13.16
N PRO A 28 5.92 12.15 -12.20
CA PRO A 28 4.72 12.97 -12.35
C PRO A 28 4.85 14.03 -13.46
N MET A 29 6.05 14.25 -13.99
CA MET A 29 6.32 15.25 -15.04
C MET A 29 6.21 14.68 -16.45
N SER A 30 6.16 13.35 -16.62
CA SER A 30 5.95 12.75 -17.94
C SER A 30 4.48 12.82 -18.35
N LYS A 31 4.24 12.76 -19.66
CA LYS A 31 2.87 12.68 -20.18
C LYS A 31 2.27 11.33 -19.76
N PRO A 32 0.99 11.26 -19.34
CA PRO A 32 0.38 10.02 -18.84
C PRO A 32 0.49 8.82 -19.77
N ILE A 33 0.55 9.05 -21.09
CA ILE A 33 0.70 7.98 -22.10
C ILE A 33 2.06 7.26 -22.03
N HIS A 34 3.06 7.80 -21.33
CA HIS A 34 4.37 7.18 -21.15
C HIS A 34 4.51 6.50 -19.78
N ASN A 35 3.51 6.64 -18.91
CA ASN A 35 3.50 6.06 -17.58
C ASN A 35 2.57 4.84 -17.56
N HIS A 36 2.83 3.93 -16.63
CA HIS A 36 1.88 2.92 -16.21
C HIS A 36 1.78 3.02 -14.70
N ILE A 37 0.60 3.40 -14.20
CA ILE A 37 0.36 3.57 -12.77
C ILE A 37 -0.39 2.35 -12.26
N ILE A 38 0.23 1.63 -11.33
CA ILE A 38 -0.42 0.56 -10.58
C ILE A 38 -1.25 1.24 -9.49
N SER A 39 -2.58 1.10 -9.58
CA SER A 39 -3.50 1.69 -8.61
C SER A 39 -4.47 0.65 -8.07
N GLY A 40 -4.97 0.89 -6.86
CA GLY A 40 -5.79 -0.07 -6.15
C GLY A 40 -6.24 0.43 -4.78
N GLU A 41 -7.40 -0.06 -4.35
CA GLU A 41 -7.87 0.18 -2.99
C GLU A 41 -6.93 -0.50 -1.98
N ILE A 42 -6.66 0.20 -0.87
CA ILE A 42 -6.09 -0.40 0.33
C ILE A 42 -7.21 -0.48 1.36
N PHE A 43 -7.55 -1.68 1.77
CA PHE A 43 -8.63 -1.92 2.72
C PHE A 43 -8.13 -2.61 3.98
N LEU A 44 -8.53 -2.11 5.14
CA LEU A 44 -8.19 -2.68 6.45
C LEU A 44 -9.49 -3.15 7.10
N GLU A 45 -9.61 -4.47 7.27
CA GLU A 45 -10.74 -5.11 7.93
C GLU A 45 -10.72 -4.87 9.45
N LYS A 46 -11.76 -5.36 10.15
CA LYS A 46 -11.87 -5.19 11.61
C LYS A 46 -10.64 -5.76 12.32
N TYR A 47 -10.22 -5.12 13.40
CA TYR A 47 -9.12 -5.59 14.26
C TYR A 47 -7.72 -5.70 13.60
N SER A 48 -7.55 -5.26 12.34
CA SER A 48 -6.25 -5.36 11.67
C SER A 48 -5.24 -4.34 12.18
N GLN A 49 -3.96 -4.70 12.32
CA GLN A 49 -2.91 -3.79 12.82
C GLN A 49 -1.71 -3.72 11.89
N ILE A 50 -1.29 -2.51 11.55
CA ILE A 50 -0.05 -2.29 10.78
C ILE A 50 1.08 -1.87 11.72
N GLY A 51 2.15 -2.65 11.74
CA GLY A 51 3.35 -2.38 12.53
C GLY A 51 4.09 -1.12 12.08
N ALA A 52 4.83 -0.47 12.99
CA ALA A 52 5.46 0.83 12.75
C ALA A 52 6.42 0.81 11.56
N ASN A 53 6.56 1.94 10.86
CA ASN A 53 7.47 2.07 9.71
C ASN A 53 7.17 1.10 8.54
N SER A 54 5.97 0.53 8.44
CA SER A 54 5.59 -0.36 7.33
C SER A 54 5.11 0.40 6.10
N THR A 55 5.29 -0.19 4.93
CA THR A 55 4.78 0.32 3.65
C THR A 55 3.76 -0.65 3.07
N ILE A 56 2.56 -0.16 2.74
CA ILE A 56 1.51 -0.92 2.06
C ILE A 56 1.41 -0.46 0.60
N LEU A 57 1.47 -1.41 -0.34
CA LEU A 57 1.33 -1.16 -1.77
C LEU A 57 -0.13 -1.23 -2.25
N PRO A 58 -0.43 -0.79 -3.49
CA PRO A 58 -1.79 -0.83 -4.03
C PRO A 58 -2.39 -2.25 -4.07
N ASN A 59 -3.72 -2.34 -4.08
CA ASN A 59 -4.49 -3.60 -4.15
C ASN A 59 -4.30 -4.55 -2.96
N VAL A 60 -4.12 -4.00 -1.75
CA VAL A 60 -3.95 -4.78 -0.53
C VAL A 60 -5.22 -4.74 0.32
N VAL A 61 -5.75 -5.91 0.67
CA VAL A 61 -6.80 -6.07 1.67
C VAL A 61 -6.19 -6.74 2.90
N VAL A 62 -6.09 -6.00 4.00
CA VAL A 62 -5.63 -6.51 5.29
C VAL A 62 -6.79 -7.21 5.96
N SER A 63 -6.73 -8.54 5.99
CA SER A 63 -7.76 -9.43 6.53
C SER A 63 -8.11 -9.13 8.00
N GLU A 64 -9.32 -9.54 8.41
CA GLU A 64 -9.81 -9.34 9.77
C GLU A 64 -8.85 -9.97 10.80
N GLY A 65 -8.43 -9.17 11.80
CA GLY A 65 -7.48 -9.58 12.83
C GLY A 65 -6.03 -9.77 12.37
N ALA A 66 -5.69 -9.52 11.09
CA ALA A 66 -4.33 -9.66 10.59
C ALA A 66 -3.41 -8.55 11.14
N VAL A 67 -2.14 -8.91 11.37
CA VAL A 67 -1.14 -8.00 11.92
C VAL A 67 0.12 -8.06 11.08
N THR A 68 0.70 -6.90 10.77
CA THR A 68 2.03 -6.83 10.14
C THR A 68 3.09 -6.56 11.19
N GLY A 69 4.28 -7.12 11.01
CA GLY A 69 5.46 -6.73 11.80
C GLY A 69 5.87 -5.27 11.51
N ALA A 70 6.72 -4.70 12.36
CA ALA A 70 7.34 -3.40 12.08
C ALA A 70 8.29 -3.49 10.86
N MET A 71 8.43 -2.38 10.13
CA MET A 71 9.28 -2.25 8.94
C MET A 71 8.96 -3.26 7.83
N SER A 72 7.69 -3.67 7.72
CA SER A 72 7.25 -4.61 6.69
C SER A 72 6.94 -3.90 5.37
N LEU A 73 7.28 -4.53 4.25
CA LEU A 73 6.73 -4.21 2.94
C LEU A 73 5.57 -5.16 2.66
N VAL A 74 4.36 -4.62 2.51
CA VAL A 74 3.14 -5.41 2.33
C VAL A 74 2.64 -5.26 0.90
N THR A 75 2.74 -6.35 0.15
CA THR A 75 2.27 -6.46 -1.23
C THR A 75 1.06 -7.39 -1.37
N LYS A 76 0.80 -8.20 -0.33
CA LYS A 76 -0.35 -9.08 -0.13
C LYS A 76 -0.39 -9.51 1.33
N ILE A 77 -1.58 -9.77 1.87
CA ILE A 77 -1.79 -10.28 3.23
C ILE A 77 -3.14 -11.01 3.31
#